data_AF-A0A7J8YBC7-F1
#
_entry.id   AF-A0A7J8YBC7-F1
#
_cell.length_a   1.000
_cell.length_b   1.000
_cell.length_c   1.000
_cell.angle_alpha   90.00
_cell.angle_beta   90.00
_cell.angle_gamma   90.00
#
_symmetry.space_group_name_H-M   'P 1'
#
loop_
_entity.id
_entity.type
_entity.pdbx_description
1 polymer ?
#
loop_
_entity_poly.entity_id
_entity_poly.type
_entity_poly.pdbx_seq_one_letter_code
_entity_poly.pdbx_strand_id
1 'polypeptide(L)'
;MPREFFTDFVKVAQEEGRHFSLLAGRLKELGSSYGALPAHDGLWDSAIATSKDLLARLAIEHCVHEARGLDVLPTTTSTFRNGGDDDTADLLERVVYPEEITHCAAGVKWFKYLCLRSRNPSLYQDILALEESEAGRSETQMDKESEEVIQKFHAIVRTHFRGPLKPPFNESKESCWLRPSVV
;
A
#
# COMPACT_ATOMS: atom_id res chain seq x y z
N MET A 1 16.29 7.71 7.11
CA MET A 1 15.81 6.80 6.05
C MET A 1 16.77 6.87 4.89
N PRO A 2 16.95 5.80 4.08
CA PRO A 2 17.75 5.83 2.86
C PRO A 2 17.19 6.82 1.82
N ARG A 3 18.01 7.22 0.83
CA ARG A 3 17.57 8.10 -0.28
C ARG A 3 16.41 7.49 -1.06
N GLU A 4 16.50 6.20 -1.34
CA GLU A 4 15.51 5.44 -2.10
C GLU A 4 14.10 5.51 -1.51
N PHE A 5 13.97 5.58 -0.17
CA PHE A 5 12.68 5.80 0.48
C PHE A 5 11.99 7.07 -0.03
N PHE A 6 12.75 8.15 -0.15
CA PHE A 6 12.20 9.41 -0.65
C PHE A 6 11.92 9.33 -2.15
N THR A 7 12.74 8.62 -2.93
CA THR A 7 12.48 8.40 -4.35
C THR A 7 11.15 7.67 -4.56
N ASP A 8 10.93 6.58 -3.83
CA ASP A 8 9.70 5.78 -3.93
C ASP A 8 8.47 6.62 -3.57
N PHE A 9 8.48 7.35 -2.44
CA PHE A 9 7.33 8.15 -2.04
C PHE A 9 7.12 9.43 -2.86
N VAL A 10 8.15 9.99 -3.48
CA VAL A 10 7.99 11.06 -4.48
C VAL A 10 7.31 10.52 -5.74
N LYS A 11 7.65 9.30 -6.17
CA LYS A 11 6.97 8.63 -7.28
C LYS A 11 5.50 8.37 -6.95
N VAL A 12 5.20 7.79 -5.78
CA VAL A 12 3.81 7.58 -5.31
C VAL A 12 3.03 8.90 -5.33
N ALA A 13 3.58 9.96 -4.73
CA ALA A 13 2.90 11.27 -4.71
C ALA A 13 2.66 11.86 -6.10
N GLN A 14 3.57 11.64 -7.05
CA GLN A 14 3.41 12.08 -8.44
C GLN A 14 2.27 11.29 -9.14
N GLU A 15 2.25 9.97 -8.96
CA GLU A 15 1.24 9.09 -9.54
C GLU A 15 -0.15 9.39 -8.98
N GLU A 16 -0.27 9.59 -7.66
CA GLU A 16 -1.51 10.00 -7.00
C GLU A 16 -2.04 11.36 -7.49
N GLY A 17 -1.16 12.34 -7.68
CA GLY A 17 -1.54 13.62 -8.26
C GLY A 17 -2.06 13.49 -9.70
N ARG A 18 -1.50 12.55 -10.47
CA ARG A 18 -1.93 12.24 -11.82
C ARG A 18 -3.25 11.48 -11.84
N HIS A 19 -3.45 10.49 -10.96
CA HIS A 19 -4.70 9.77 -10.77
C HIS A 19 -5.84 10.74 -10.45
N PHE A 20 -5.63 11.63 -9.48
CA PHE A 20 -6.58 12.68 -9.13
C PHE A 20 -6.95 13.51 -10.37
N SER A 21 -5.96 13.95 -11.14
CA SER A 21 -6.19 14.78 -12.33
C SER A 21 -7.02 14.06 -13.40
N LEU A 22 -6.75 12.78 -13.64
CA LEU A 22 -7.48 11.95 -14.61
C LEU A 22 -8.92 11.71 -14.15
N LEU A 23 -9.12 11.32 -12.89
CA LEU A 23 -10.44 11.07 -12.31
C LEU A 23 -11.28 12.35 -12.21
N ALA A 24 -10.67 13.48 -11.85
CA ALA A 24 -11.34 14.78 -11.85
C ALA A 24 -11.73 15.22 -13.28
N GLY A 25 -10.94 14.84 -14.29
CA GLY A 25 -11.28 15.00 -15.71
C GLY A 25 -12.53 14.20 -16.09
N ARG A 26 -12.54 12.90 -15.77
CA ARG A 26 -13.71 12.02 -15.98
C ARG A 26 -14.98 12.55 -15.31
N LEU A 27 -14.88 13.02 -14.06
CA LEU A 27 -16.02 13.62 -13.36
C LEU A 27 -16.62 14.82 -14.13
N LYS A 28 -15.78 15.67 -14.73
CA LYS A 28 -16.24 16.82 -15.53
C LYS A 28 -16.94 16.38 -16.80
N GLU A 29 -16.42 15.37 -17.48
CA GLU A 29 -17.03 14.82 -18.70
C GLU A 29 -18.42 14.22 -18.41
N LEU A 30 -18.62 13.68 -17.20
CA LEU A 30 -19.90 13.20 -16.70
C LEU A 30 -20.81 14.30 -16.12
N GLY A 31 -20.45 15.58 -16.26
CA GLY A 31 -21.25 16.71 -15.78
C GLY A 31 -21.18 16.96 -14.28
N SER A 32 -20.16 16.41 -13.60
CA SER A 32 -19.91 16.58 -12.16
C SER A 32 -18.56 17.27 -11.91
N SER A 33 -18.14 17.37 -10.65
CA SER A 33 -16.82 17.87 -10.27
C SER A 33 -16.39 17.33 -8.90
N TYR A 34 -15.09 17.39 -8.60
CA TYR A 34 -14.59 17.03 -7.26
C TYR A 34 -15.23 17.93 -6.19
N GLY A 35 -15.74 17.31 -5.13
CA GLY A 35 -16.48 18.00 -4.06
C GLY A 35 -17.98 18.19 -4.33
N ALA A 36 -18.49 17.83 -5.51
CA ALA A 36 -19.93 17.90 -5.80
C ALA A 36 -20.76 16.79 -5.11
N LEU A 37 -20.10 15.68 -4.74
CA LEU A 37 -20.71 14.55 -4.04
C LEU A 37 -20.10 14.42 -2.64
N PRO A 38 -20.88 14.00 -1.62
CA PRO A 38 -20.35 13.76 -0.28
C PRO A 38 -19.30 12.64 -0.31
N ALA A 39 -18.19 12.87 0.37
CA ALA A 39 -17.13 11.89 0.59
C ALA A 39 -16.87 11.76 2.09
N HIS A 40 -16.28 10.64 2.50
CA HIS A 40 -15.82 10.45 3.87
C HIS A 40 -14.34 10.85 4.03
N ASP A 41 -13.96 11.32 5.21
CA ASP A 41 -12.59 11.75 5.50
C ASP A 41 -11.70 10.63 6.06
N GLY A 42 -12.12 9.36 5.96
CA GLY A 42 -11.47 8.23 6.65
C GLY A 42 -9.98 8.03 6.35
N LEU A 43 -9.53 8.30 5.11
CA LEU A 43 -8.10 8.28 4.75
C LEU A 43 -7.35 9.44 5.42
N TRP A 44 -7.94 10.64 5.39
CA TRP A 44 -7.36 11.82 6.02
C TRP A 44 -7.25 11.69 7.54
N ASP A 45 -8.28 11.14 8.19
CA ASP A 45 -8.28 10.86 9.63
C ASP A 45 -7.17 9.88 10.02
N SER A 46 -7.02 8.80 9.24
CA SER A 46 -5.98 7.78 9.44
C SER A 46 -4.58 8.37 9.25
N ALA A 47 -4.41 9.23 8.24
CA ALA A 47 -3.19 9.97 8.01
C ALA A 47 -2.86 10.88 9.20
N ILE A 48 -3.80 11.71 9.66
CA ILE A 48 -3.57 12.60 10.81
C ILE A 48 -3.18 11.79 12.05
N ALA A 49 -3.91 10.72 12.36
CA ALA A 49 -3.69 9.89 13.53
C ALA A 49 -2.30 9.22 13.55
N THR A 50 -1.74 8.92 12.39
CA THR A 50 -0.42 8.28 12.24
C THR A 50 0.71 9.28 11.92
N SER A 51 0.42 10.57 11.80
CA SER A 51 1.38 11.59 11.30
C SER A 51 2.68 11.74 12.11
N LYS A 52 2.71 11.27 13.35
CA LYS A 52 3.88 11.32 14.25
C LYS A 52 4.60 9.99 14.41
N ASP A 53 4.13 8.94 13.74
CA ASP A 53 4.75 7.61 13.77
C ASP A 53 4.85 7.07 12.34
N LEU A 54 6.07 7.10 11.79
CA LEU A 54 6.34 6.63 10.44
C LEU A 54 5.99 5.15 10.24
N LEU A 55 6.21 4.31 11.25
CA LEU A 55 5.93 2.88 11.13
C LEU A 55 4.42 2.63 11.12
N ALA A 56 3.68 3.36 11.97
CA ALA A 56 2.22 3.35 11.93
C ALA A 56 1.68 3.89 10.60
N ARG A 57 2.25 4.98 10.09
CA ARG A 57 1.86 5.58 8.80
C ARG A 57 2.03 4.61 7.63
N LEU A 58 3.17 3.92 7.57
CA LEU A 58 3.43 2.93 6.53
C LEU A 58 2.46 1.75 6.61
N ALA A 59 2.20 1.22 7.81
CA ALA A 59 1.29 0.09 7.98
C ALA A 59 -0.16 0.45 7.61
N ILE A 60 -0.63 1.62 8.01
CA ILE A 60 -2.03 1.99 7.84
C ILE A 60 -2.31 2.53 6.44
N GLU A 61 -1.58 3.54 5.99
CA GLU A 61 -1.82 4.15 4.68
C GLU A 61 -1.30 3.25 3.58
N HIS A 62 -0.01 2.93 3.61
CA HIS A 62 0.67 2.31 2.47
C HIS A 62 0.61 0.79 2.42
N CYS A 63 0.03 0.13 3.43
CA CYS A 63 -0.24 -1.32 3.37
C CYS A 63 -1.73 -1.61 3.46
N VAL A 64 -2.41 -1.15 4.52
CA VAL A 64 -3.83 -1.46 4.69
C VAL A 64 -4.71 -0.73 3.68
N HIS A 65 -4.57 0.59 3.51
CA HIS A 65 -5.46 1.33 2.61
C HIS A 65 -5.20 1.02 1.14
N GLU A 66 -3.94 0.93 0.70
CA GLU A 66 -3.62 0.54 -0.70
C GLU A 66 -4.20 -0.82 -1.05
N ALA A 67 -3.99 -1.82 -0.20
CA ALA A 67 -4.51 -3.16 -0.46
C ALA A 67 -6.05 -3.22 -0.42
N ARG A 68 -6.70 -2.42 0.43
CA ARG A 68 -8.15 -2.28 0.39
C ARG A 68 -8.61 -1.61 -0.90
N GLY A 69 -7.85 -0.66 -1.43
CA GLY A 69 -8.05 -0.09 -2.75
C GLY A 69 -7.99 -1.17 -3.84
N LEU A 70 -6.92 -1.98 -3.84
CA LEU A 70 -6.73 -3.11 -4.75
C LEU A 70 -7.86 -4.14 -4.68
N ASP A 71 -8.36 -4.46 -3.49
CA ASP A 71 -9.51 -5.38 -3.33
C ASP A 71 -10.81 -4.83 -3.95
N VAL A 72 -10.98 -3.50 -3.96
CA VAL A 72 -12.21 -2.84 -4.39
C VAL A 72 -12.17 -2.52 -5.89
N LEU A 73 -11.01 -2.16 -6.43
CA LEU A 73 -10.83 -1.70 -7.81
C LEU A 73 -11.44 -2.63 -8.86
N PRO A 74 -11.24 -3.97 -8.86
CA PRO A 74 -11.84 -4.85 -9.85
C PRO A 74 -13.37 -4.80 -9.86
N THR A 75 -14.00 -4.69 -8.68
CA THR A 75 -15.46 -4.59 -8.56
C THR A 75 -15.96 -3.23 -9.05
N THR A 76 -15.23 -2.16 -8.73
CA THR A 76 -15.54 -0.80 -9.19
C THR A 76 -15.42 -0.71 -10.72
N THR A 77 -14.34 -1.25 -11.30
CA THR A 77 -14.14 -1.34 -12.76
C THR A 77 -15.28 -2.07 -13.44
N SER A 78 -15.68 -3.24 -12.91
CA SER A 78 -16.83 -3.98 -13.45
C SER A 78 -18.14 -3.19 -13.37
N THR A 79 -18.33 -2.41 -12.30
CA THR A 79 -19.52 -1.57 -12.12
C THR A 79 -19.59 -0.48 -13.19
N PHE A 80 -18.49 0.22 -13.47
CA PHE A 80 -18.43 1.23 -14.54
C PHE A 80 -18.68 0.61 -15.92
N ARG A 81 -18.03 -0.52 -16.22
CA ARG A 81 -18.19 -1.24 -17.49
C ARG A 81 -19.64 -1.70 -17.70
N ASN A 82 -20.27 -2.24 -16.67
CA ASN A 82 -21.70 -2.62 -16.72
C ASN A 82 -22.64 -1.41 -16.85
N GLY A 83 -22.21 -0.24 -16.38
CA GLY A 83 -22.91 1.04 -16.54
C GLY A 83 -22.71 1.71 -17.89
N GLY A 84 -21.90 1.13 -18.79
CA GLY A 84 -21.57 1.70 -20.11
C GLY A 84 -20.50 2.79 -20.09
N ASP A 85 -19.76 2.95 -18.98
CA ASP A 85 -18.63 3.89 -18.88
C ASP A 85 -17.30 3.14 -19.06
N ASP A 86 -17.04 2.73 -20.30
CA ASP A 86 -15.81 2.01 -20.68
C ASP A 86 -14.55 2.86 -20.49
N ASP A 87 -14.64 4.18 -20.69
CA ASP A 87 -13.50 5.09 -20.54
C ASP A 87 -13.00 5.12 -19.08
N THR A 88 -13.91 5.22 -18.10
CA THR A 88 -13.54 5.17 -16.69
C THR A 88 -13.06 3.77 -16.29
N ALA A 89 -13.70 2.71 -16.79
CA ALA A 89 -13.26 1.34 -16.53
C ALA A 89 -11.83 1.09 -17.05
N ASP A 90 -11.54 1.51 -18.28
CA ASP A 90 -10.22 1.38 -18.90
C ASP A 90 -9.16 2.22 -18.17
N LEU A 91 -9.51 3.42 -17.71
CA LEU A 91 -8.63 4.25 -16.87
C LEU A 91 -8.26 3.53 -15.56
N LEU A 92 -9.26 3.00 -14.84
CA LEU A 92 -9.02 2.29 -13.58
C LEU A 92 -8.19 1.02 -13.80
N GLU A 93 -8.50 0.25 -14.84
CA GLU A 93 -7.85 -1.04 -15.13
C GLU A 93 -6.42 -0.89 -15.66
N ARG A 94 -6.18 0.04 -16.59
CA ARG A 94 -4.90 0.13 -17.31
C ARG A 94 -3.92 1.12 -16.71
N VAL A 95 -4.38 2.03 -15.85
CA VAL A 95 -3.55 3.11 -15.31
C VAL A 95 -3.50 3.06 -13.79
N VAL A 96 -4.66 3.13 -13.12
CA VAL A 96 -4.69 3.20 -11.65
C VAL A 96 -4.24 1.87 -11.05
N TYR A 97 -4.93 0.77 -11.37
CA TYR A 97 -4.67 -0.55 -10.80
C TYR A 97 -3.19 -1.00 -10.82
N PRO A 98 -2.45 -0.96 -11.95
CA PRO A 98 -1.05 -1.35 -11.95
C PRO A 98 -0.15 -0.43 -11.09
N GLU A 99 -0.49 0.84 -10.93
CA GLU A 99 0.29 1.77 -10.10
C GLU A 99 0.02 1.55 -8.61
N GLU A 100 -1.23 1.31 -8.23
CA GLU A 100 -1.62 0.94 -6.85
C GLU A 100 -0.89 -0.31 -6.34
N ILE A 101 -0.62 -1.28 -7.23
CA ILE A 101 0.21 -2.44 -6.91
C ILE A 101 1.61 -2.00 -6.45
N THR A 102 2.23 -1.09 -7.21
CA THR A 102 3.56 -0.58 -6.88
C THR A 102 3.58 0.32 -5.65
N HIS A 103 2.47 1.01 -5.35
CA HIS A 103 2.31 1.83 -4.14
C HIS A 103 2.25 0.94 -2.89
N CYS A 104 1.41 -0.10 -2.93
CA CYS A 104 1.32 -1.12 -1.88
C CYS A 104 2.67 -1.80 -1.65
N ALA A 105 3.36 -2.15 -2.74
CA ALA A 105 4.70 -2.74 -2.68
C ALA A 105 5.73 -1.85 -1.98
N ALA A 106 5.74 -0.55 -2.30
CA ALA A 106 6.60 0.43 -1.63
C ALA A 106 6.30 0.50 -0.13
N GLY A 107 5.02 0.52 0.26
CA GLY A 107 4.60 0.45 1.66
C GLY A 107 5.15 -0.77 2.39
N VAL A 108 4.96 -1.96 1.81
CA VAL A 108 5.44 -3.24 2.38
C VAL A 108 6.97 -3.26 2.49
N LYS A 109 7.68 -2.82 1.44
CA LYS A 109 9.15 -2.73 1.41
C LYS A 109 9.67 -1.88 2.57
N TRP A 110 9.16 -0.67 2.72
CA TRP A 110 9.65 0.27 3.73
C TRP A 110 9.20 -0.07 5.15
N PHE A 111 8.03 -0.69 5.29
CA PHE A 111 7.58 -1.26 6.56
C PHE A 111 8.53 -2.37 7.04
N LYS A 112 8.82 -3.36 6.18
CA LYS A 112 9.80 -4.43 6.46
C LYS A 112 11.16 -3.87 6.84
N TYR A 113 11.67 -2.92 6.04
CA TYR A 113 12.95 -2.29 6.28
C TYR A 113 13.05 -1.68 7.70
N LEU A 114 12.02 -0.95 8.13
CA LEU A 114 12.03 -0.33 9.47
C LEU A 114 11.91 -1.35 10.60
N CYS A 115 11.11 -2.40 10.41
CA CYS A 115 11.02 -3.50 11.36
C CYS A 115 12.38 -4.15 11.58
N LEU A 116 13.08 -4.52 10.50
CA LEU A 116 14.36 -5.20 10.57
C LEU A 116 15.51 -4.29 11.02
N ARG A 117 15.51 -3.00 10.62
CA ARG A 117 16.52 -2.03 11.07
C ARG A 117 16.51 -1.84 12.60
N SER A 118 15.34 -1.97 13.24
CA SER A 118 15.25 -1.83 14.70
C SER A 118 15.98 -2.92 15.49
N ARG A 119 16.32 -4.06 14.86
CA ARG A 119 17.12 -5.14 15.46
C ARG A 119 18.64 -4.99 15.26
N ASN A 120 19.09 -4.33 14.19
CA ASN A 120 20.53 -4.16 13.91
C ASN A 120 20.81 -2.80 13.23
N PRO A 121 21.33 -1.80 13.97
CA PRO A 121 21.67 -0.48 13.42
C PRO A 121 22.73 -0.51 12.30
N SER A 122 23.54 -1.57 12.20
CA SER A 122 24.57 -1.77 11.19
C SER A 122 24.07 -2.40 9.88
N LEU A 123 22.83 -2.89 9.83
CA LEU A 123 22.26 -3.64 8.69
C LEU A 123 21.90 -2.79 7.47
N TYR A 124 22.47 -1.58 7.37
CA TYR A 124 22.24 -0.65 6.26
C TYR A 124 22.85 -1.16 4.94
N GLN A 125 23.93 -1.94 5.04
CA GLN A 125 24.64 -2.48 3.87
C GLN A 125 24.01 -3.78 3.35
N ASP A 126 23.40 -4.59 4.22
CA ASP A 126 22.96 -5.93 3.83
C ASP A 126 21.59 -5.93 3.12
N ILE A 127 20.69 -4.97 3.43
CA ILE A 127 19.35 -4.92 2.80
C ILE A 127 19.41 -4.45 1.34
N LEU A 128 20.32 -3.53 1.01
CA LEU A 128 20.57 -3.14 -0.40
C LEU A 128 21.19 -4.30 -1.20
N ALA A 129 21.86 -5.25 -0.54
CA ALA A 129 22.40 -6.46 -1.14
C ALA A 129 21.40 -7.64 -1.21
N LEU A 130 20.18 -7.48 -0.69
CA LEU A 130 19.15 -8.54 -0.70
C LEU A 130 18.53 -8.79 -2.08
N GLU A 131 18.70 -7.87 -3.04
CA GLU A 131 18.32 -8.13 -4.44
C GLU A 131 19.41 -8.90 -5.22
N GLU A 132 20.63 -9.07 -4.67
CA GLU A 132 21.75 -9.76 -5.34
C GLU A 132 22.25 -11.02 -4.61
N SER A 133 21.79 -11.33 -3.39
CA SER A 133 22.32 -12.47 -2.61
C SER A 133 21.26 -13.28 -1.85
N GLU A 134 20.34 -13.89 -2.59
CA GLU A 134 19.46 -14.97 -2.07
C GLU A 134 20.22 -16.24 -1.65
N ALA A 135 21.54 -16.30 -1.84
CA ALA A 135 22.33 -17.53 -1.73
C ALA A 135 22.90 -17.86 -0.33
N GLY A 136 22.59 -17.10 0.74
CA GLY A 136 23.35 -17.19 2.01
C GLY A 136 22.59 -17.24 3.33
N ARG A 137 21.26 -17.04 3.39
CA ARG A 137 20.51 -17.07 4.66
C ARG A 137 19.91 -18.46 4.91
N SER A 138 20.03 -18.95 6.15
CA SER A 138 19.33 -20.15 6.58
C SER A 138 17.82 -19.90 6.55
N GLU A 139 17.08 -20.82 5.91
CA GLU A 139 15.62 -20.83 5.79
C GLU A 139 14.92 -20.53 7.12
N THR A 140 15.41 -21.11 8.22
CA THR A 140 14.87 -20.92 9.58
C THR A 140 15.02 -19.51 10.14
N GLN A 141 16.00 -18.73 9.66
CA GLN A 141 16.21 -17.35 10.10
C GLN A 141 15.29 -16.38 9.34
N MET A 142 15.06 -16.64 8.05
CA MET A 142 14.11 -15.85 7.24
C MET A 142 12.69 -16.00 7.76
N ASP A 143 12.26 -17.22 8.09
CA ASP A 143 10.90 -17.47 8.62
C ASP A 143 10.63 -16.70 9.92
N LYS A 144 11.64 -16.60 10.81
CA LYS A 144 11.52 -15.84 12.07
C LYS A 144 11.46 -14.34 11.86
N GLU A 145 12.24 -13.82 10.90
CA GLU A 145 12.24 -12.39 10.56
C GLU A 145 10.88 -11.98 9.97
N SER A 146 10.29 -12.81 9.11
CA SER A 146 8.98 -12.53 8.52
C SER A 146 7.84 -12.62 9.54
N GLU A 147 7.86 -13.62 10.44
CA GLU A 147 6.88 -13.75 11.52
C GLU A 147 6.87 -12.53 12.45
N GLU A 148 8.04 -11.99 12.82
CA GLU A 148 8.13 -10.80 13.65
C GLU A 148 7.54 -9.56 12.96
N VAL A 149 7.85 -9.38 11.67
CA VAL A 149 7.29 -8.28 10.86
C VAL A 149 5.76 -8.35 10.84
N ILE A 150 5.21 -9.55 10.65
CA ILE A 150 3.76 -9.80 10.64
C ILE A 150 3.14 -9.50 11.99
N GLN A 151 3.73 -9.99 13.09
CA GLN A 151 3.22 -9.71 14.43
C GLN A 151 3.20 -8.21 14.73
N LYS A 152 4.26 -7.49 14.34
CA LYS A 152 4.36 -6.04 14.52
C LYS A 152 3.34 -5.30 13.67
N PHE A 153 3.13 -5.73 12.42
CA PHE A 153 2.09 -5.21 11.54
C PHE A 153 0.71 -5.34 12.20
N HIS A 154 0.31 -6.53 12.63
CA HIS A 154 -0.99 -6.72 13.27
C HIS A 154 -1.14 -5.93 14.57
N ALA A 155 -0.07 -5.77 15.36
CA ALA A 155 -0.11 -4.94 16.57
C ALA A 155 -0.40 -3.46 16.25
N ILE A 156 0.26 -2.91 15.23
CA ILE A 156 0.04 -1.54 14.76
C ILE A 156 -1.37 -1.39 14.19
N VAL A 157 -1.80 -2.31 13.33
CA VAL A 157 -3.14 -2.29 12.73
C VAL A 157 -4.22 -2.33 13.81
N ARG A 158 -4.13 -3.19 14.82
CA ARG A 158 -5.11 -3.23 15.93
C ARG A 158 -5.15 -1.92 16.74
N THR A 159 -4.03 -1.20 16.80
CA THR A 159 -3.92 0.04 17.57
C THR A 159 -4.50 1.22 16.81
N HIS A 160 -4.20 1.32 15.51
CA HIS A 160 -4.46 2.52 14.71
C HIS A 160 -5.64 2.38 13.73
N PHE A 161 -6.04 1.17 13.36
CA PHE A 161 -7.14 0.95 12.41
C PHE A 161 -8.46 0.64 13.12
N ARG A 162 -9.53 1.32 12.72
CA ARG A 162 -10.87 1.17 13.32
C ARG A 162 -11.93 0.58 12.38
N GLY A 163 -11.55 0.21 11.15
CA GLY A 163 -12.46 -0.37 10.16
C GLY A 163 -12.50 -1.91 10.16
N PRO A 164 -13.41 -2.52 9.39
CA PRO A 164 -13.41 -3.96 9.18
C PRO A 164 -12.16 -4.39 8.41
N LEU A 165 -11.47 -5.40 8.90
CA LEU A 165 -10.32 -6.03 8.25
C LEU A 165 -10.74 -7.35 7.61
N LYS A 166 -10.40 -7.53 6.33
CA LYS A 166 -10.55 -8.81 5.64
C LYS A 166 -9.25 -9.61 5.71
N PRO A 167 -9.30 -10.94 5.57
CA PRO A 167 -8.09 -11.74 5.41
C PRO A 167 -7.25 -11.31 4.21
N PRO A 168 -5.93 -11.51 4.27
CA PRO A 168 -5.12 -11.88 5.45
C PRO A 168 -4.76 -10.77 6.47
N PHE A 169 -5.44 -9.62 6.58
CA PHE A 169 -5.03 -8.50 7.46
C PHE A 169 -5.47 -8.75 8.90
N ASN A 170 -6.46 -9.62 9.05
CA ASN A 170 -7.00 -10.13 10.31
C ASN A 170 -6.49 -11.55 10.66
N GLU A 171 -5.74 -12.22 9.79
CA GLU A 171 -5.22 -13.58 10.00
C GLU A 171 -3.70 -13.56 10.24
N SER A 172 -3.21 -14.38 11.18
CA SER A 172 -1.79 -14.46 11.58
C SER A 172 -0.91 -15.28 10.62
N LYS A 173 -1.38 -15.57 9.40
CA LYS A 173 -0.65 -16.43 8.43
C LYS A 173 -0.27 -15.61 7.20
N GLU A 174 0.98 -15.75 6.76
CA GLU A 174 1.68 -14.98 5.72
C GLU A 174 1.02 -14.85 4.33
N SER A 175 -0.17 -15.37 4.08
CA SER A 175 -0.44 -15.95 2.76
C SER A 175 -0.90 -15.04 1.61
N CYS A 176 -0.84 -13.70 1.69
CA CYS A 176 -1.10 -12.87 0.49
C CYS A 176 -0.24 -11.61 0.33
N TRP A 177 -0.01 -10.84 1.39
CA TRP A 177 0.60 -9.50 1.32
C TRP A 177 2.09 -9.44 0.95
N LEU A 178 2.78 -10.58 1.05
CA LEU A 178 4.24 -10.68 0.90
C LEU A 178 4.64 -11.41 -0.39
N ARG A 179 3.66 -11.88 -1.18
CA ARG A 179 3.93 -12.68 -2.37
C ARG A 179 4.27 -11.80 -3.56
N PRO A 180 5.43 -12.00 -4.23
CA PRO A 180 5.80 -11.32 -5.48
C PRO A 180 4.87 -11.59 -6.68
N SER A 181 3.78 -12.35 -6.48
CA SER A 181 2.78 -12.63 -7.52
C SER A 181 1.58 -11.67 -7.45
N VAL A 182 1.54 -10.82 -6.42
CA VAL A 182 0.55 -9.74 -6.21
C VAL A 182 1.24 -8.36 -6.25
N VAL A 183 2.57 -8.34 -6.44
CA VAL A 183 3.44 -7.16 -6.60
C VAL A 183 4.24 -7.31 -7.89
#